data_AF-X0PBX4-F1
#
_entry.id   AF-X0PBX4-F1
#
_cell.length_a   1.000
_cell.length_b   1.000
_cell.length_c   1.000
_cell.angle_alpha   90.00
_cell.angle_beta   90.00
_cell.angle_gamma   90.00
#
_symmetry.space_group_name_H-M   'P 1'
#
loop_
_entity.id
_entity.type
_entity.pdbx_description
1 polymer ?
#
loop_
_entity_poly.entity_id
_entity_poly.type
_entity_poly.pdbx_seq_one_letter_code
_entity_poly.pdbx_strand_id
1 'polypeptide(L)'
;MVFDPKHTRGIHYLNLNQATELVHYLKAHLDLAHMTNYMSLTALMTGMRAAEITALTWDSLDRKKHMLKIDKSWDFSLKNFKATKNHSSNRTIEINPQLIEVLTKLQFDQNMYLNTHHKTNPKNLIFMTRYGNVPEYNALNHHVTR
;
A
#
# COMPACT_ATOMS: atom_id res chain seq x y z
N MET A 1 6.78 14.20 -34.61
CA MET A 1 6.48 13.07 -33.70
C MET A 1 5.36 12.27 -34.33
N VAL A 2 5.64 11.08 -34.86
CA VAL A 2 4.65 10.22 -35.53
C VAL A 2 4.04 9.30 -34.48
N PHE A 3 2.73 9.41 -34.27
CA PHE A 3 1.97 8.52 -33.39
C PHE A 3 1.84 7.15 -34.07
N ASP A 4 2.38 6.10 -33.45
CA ASP A 4 2.27 4.71 -33.90
C ASP A 4 1.16 3.97 -33.12
N PRO A 5 0.05 3.59 -33.76
CA PRO A 5 -1.04 2.86 -33.12
C PRO A 5 -0.63 1.49 -32.56
N LYS A 6 0.45 0.88 -33.07
CA LYS A 6 0.88 -0.48 -32.70
C LYS A 6 1.54 -0.58 -31.33
N HIS A 7 1.85 0.55 -30.69
CA HIS A 7 2.47 0.62 -29.36
C HIS A 7 1.55 1.20 -28.29
N THR A 8 0.23 1.18 -28.51
CA THR A 8 -0.73 1.48 -27.44
C THR A 8 -0.86 0.23 -26.55
N ARG A 9 -0.32 0.28 -25.32
CA ARG A 9 -0.66 -0.71 -24.29
C ARG A 9 -2.17 -0.65 -24.10
N GLY A 10 -2.88 -1.69 -24.55
CA GLY A 10 -4.30 -1.85 -24.25
C GLY A 10 -4.48 -1.77 -22.75
N ILE A 11 -5.29 -0.83 -22.28
CA ILE A 11 -5.60 -0.71 -20.86
C ILE A 11 -6.49 -1.91 -20.52
N HIS A 12 -5.89 -2.97 -20.00
CA HIS A 12 -6.62 -4.11 -19.46
C HIS A 12 -7.16 -3.71 -18.08
N TYR A 13 -8.45 -3.39 -18.04
CA TYR A 13 -9.16 -3.22 -16.78
C TYR A 13 -9.45 -4.58 -16.17
N LEU A 14 -9.28 -4.69 -14.86
CA LEU A 14 -9.64 -5.88 -14.11
C LEU A 14 -11.17 -5.99 -14.11
N ASN A 15 -11.72 -7.12 -14.59
CA ASN A 15 -13.15 -7.37 -14.44
C ASN A 15 -13.47 -7.74 -12.98
N LEU A 16 -14.75 -7.69 -12.58
CA LEU A 16 -15.16 -7.90 -11.20
C LEU A 16 -14.72 -9.28 -10.64
N ASN A 17 -14.75 -10.31 -11.48
CA ASN A 17 -14.36 -11.67 -11.08
C ASN A 17 -12.86 -11.76 -10.85
N GLN A 18 -12.05 -11.21 -11.76
CA GLN A 18 -10.59 -11.14 -11.63
C GLN A 18 -10.17 -10.31 -10.41
N ALA A 19 -10.87 -9.22 -10.10
CA ALA A 19 -10.62 -8.44 -8.89
C ALA A 19 -10.89 -9.25 -7.62
N THR A 20 -11.98 -10.02 -7.62
CA THR A 20 -12.36 -10.87 -6.49
C THR A 20 -11.35 -12.01 -6.27
N GLU A 21 -10.97 -12.69 -7.36
CA GLU A 21 -9.93 -13.74 -7.32
C GLU A 21 -8.59 -13.20 -6.85
N LEU A 22 -8.19 -12.02 -7.33
CA LEU A 22 -6.94 -11.38 -6.90
C LEU A 22 -6.98 -11.01 -5.41
N VAL A 23 -8.10 -10.47 -4.92
CA VAL A 23 -8.26 -10.19 -3.48
C VAL A 23 -8.15 -11.46 -2.64
N HIS A 24 -8.76 -12.56 -3.09
CA HIS A 24 -8.67 -13.85 -2.40
C HIS A 24 -7.23 -14.39 -2.39
N TYR A 25 -6.56 -14.36 -3.54
CA TYR A 25 -5.16 -14.74 -3.68
C TYR A 25 -4.27 -13.93 -2.75
N LEU A 26 -4.40 -12.59 -2.77
CA LEU A 26 -3.57 -11.71 -1.94
C LEU A 26 -3.76 -12.00 -0.45
N LYS A 27 -5.01 -12.19 0.00
CA LYS A 27 -5.33 -12.53 1.41
C LYS A 27 -4.69 -13.84 1.85
N ALA A 28 -4.61 -14.84 0.97
CA ALA A 28 -3.97 -16.12 1.24
C ALA A 28 -2.43 -16.04 1.31
N HIS A 29 -1.82 -14.99 0.75
CA HIS A 29 -0.36 -14.83 0.62
C HIS A 29 0.16 -13.58 1.36
N LEU A 30 -0.53 -13.16 2.42
CA LEU A 30 -0.09 -12.04 3.27
C LEU A 30 1.03 -12.49 4.21
N ASP A 31 2.22 -11.93 4.03
CA ASP A 31 3.42 -12.24 4.84
C ASP A 31 4.34 -11.02 4.97
N LEU A 32 5.06 -10.92 6.08
CA LEU A 32 5.98 -9.81 6.38
C LEU A 32 7.14 -9.70 5.39
N ALA A 33 7.51 -10.79 4.70
CA ALA A 33 8.51 -10.71 3.63
C ALA A 33 7.97 -10.03 2.36
N HIS A 34 6.65 -10.05 2.17
CA HIS A 34 5.97 -9.66 0.94
C HIS A 34 4.99 -8.50 1.18
N MET A 35 5.51 -7.37 1.65
CA MET A 35 4.71 -6.15 1.91
C MET A 35 3.96 -5.65 0.68
N THR A 36 4.44 -5.96 -0.52
CA THR A 36 3.75 -5.66 -1.77
C THR A 36 2.34 -6.26 -1.81
N ASN A 37 2.11 -7.45 -1.23
CA ASN A 37 0.78 -8.05 -1.21
C ASN A 37 -0.20 -7.26 -0.34
N TYR A 38 0.25 -6.80 0.82
CA TYR A 38 -0.53 -5.90 1.68
C TYR A 38 -0.84 -4.57 0.99
N MET A 39 0.15 -4.00 0.29
CA MET A 39 -0.04 -2.75 -0.45
C MET A 39 -1.01 -2.92 -1.63
N SER A 40 -0.88 -4.00 -2.39
CA SER A 40 -1.78 -4.32 -3.50
C SER A 40 -3.21 -4.55 -3.01
N LEU A 41 -3.40 -5.28 -1.92
CA LEU A 41 -4.71 -5.48 -1.31
C LEU A 41 -5.32 -4.14 -0.87
N THR A 42 -4.52 -3.28 -0.24
CA THR A 42 -4.95 -1.94 0.17
C THR A 42 -5.35 -1.10 -1.06
N ALA A 43 -4.56 -1.14 -2.14
CA ALA A 43 -4.86 -0.44 -3.38
C ALA A 43 -6.18 -0.91 -4.00
N LEU A 44 -6.41 -2.22 -4.07
CA LEU A 44 -7.64 -2.81 -4.62
C LEU A 44 -8.87 -2.46 -3.79
N MET A 45 -8.73 -2.43 -2.46
CA MET A 45 -9.86 -2.17 -1.55
C MET A 45 -10.19 -0.69 -1.38
N THR A 46 -9.25 0.23 -1.68
CA THR A 46 -9.40 1.67 -1.39
C THR A 46 -9.25 2.58 -2.61
N GLY A 47 -8.73 2.08 -3.73
CA GLY A 47 -8.42 2.88 -4.92
C GLY A 47 -7.29 3.89 -4.73
N MET A 48 -6.51 3.80 -3.66
CA MET A 48 -5.40 4.71 -3.39
C MET A 48 -4.25 4.56 -4.38
N ARG A 49 -3.52 5.65 -4.65
CA ARG A 49 -2.30 5.59 -5.47
C ARG A 49 -1.17 4.91 -4.70
N ALA A 50 -0.31 4.17 -5.40
CA ALA A 50 0.82 3.48 -4.77
C ALA A 50 1.70 4.40 -3.89
N ALA A 51 1.95 5.63 -4.33
CA ALA A 51 2.73 6.61 -3.56
C ALA A 51 2.00 7.15 -2.30
N GLU A 52 0.67 7.11 -2.27
CA GLU A 52 -0.12 7.43 -1.08
C GLU A 52 -0.07 6.25 -0.10
N ILE A 53 -0.21 5.03 -0.60
CA ILE A 53 -0.16 3.78 0.18
C ILE A 53 1.19 3.62 0.88
N THR A 54 2.30 3.84 0.16
CA THR A 54 3.65 3.76 0.75
C THR A 54 3.90 4.78 1.85
N ALA A 55 3.16 5.89 1.85
CA ALA A 55 3.30 6.95 2.83
C ALA A 55 2.39 6.79 4.05
N LEU A 56 1.56 5.74 4.09
CA LEU A 56 0.67 5.49 5.20
C LEU A 56 1.44 5.14 6.47
N THR A 57 1.04 5.78 7.56
CA THR A 57 1.60 5.58 8.89
C THR A 57 0.50 5.13 9.86
N TRP A 58 0.87 4.51 10.99
CA TRP A 58 -0.13 3.97 11.93
C TRP A 58 -1.05 5.05 12.52
N ASP A 59 -0.61 6.31 12.59
CA ASP A 59 -1.42 7.49 12.95
C ASP A 59 -2.44 7.89 11.87
N SER A 60 -2.29 7.42 10.63
CA SER A 60 -3.29 7.61 9.57
C SER A 60 -4.53 6.73 9.75
N LEU A 61 -4.48 5.70 10.59
CA LEU A 61 -5.54 4.70 10.73
C LEU A 61 -6.42 4.96 11.97
N ASP A 62 -7.65 5.42 11.76
CA ASP A 62 -8.67 5.47 12.82
C ASP A 62 -9.47 4.15 12.83
N ARG A 63 -9.03 3.22 13.69
CA ARG A 63 -9.64 1.91 13.86
C ARG A 63 -11.07 1.98 14.40
N LYS A 64 -11.42 3.02 15.18
CA LYS A 64 -12.75 3.12 15.80
C LYS A 64 -13.78 3.58 14.79
N LYS A 65 -13.37 4.47 13.89
CA LYS A 65 -14.24 5.03 12.85
C LYS A 65 -14.09 4.35 11.50
N HIS A 66 -13.26 3.30 11.41
CA HIS A 66 -12.89 2.63 10.16
C HIS A 66 -12.45 3.61 9.07
N MET A 67 -11.60 4.58 9.44
CA MET A 67 -11.19 5.65 8.54
C MET A 67 -9.69 5.67 8.32
N LEU A 68 -9.29 6.10 7.12
CA LEU A 68 -7.91 6.22 6.72
C LEU A 68 -7.64 7.63 6.19
N LYS A 69 -6.73 8.34 6.85
CA LYS A 69 -6.33 9.71 6.52
C LYS A 69 -5.19 9.69 5.50
N ILE A 70 -5.41 10.39 4.38
CA ILE A 70 -4.49 10.47 3.25
C ILE A 70 -4.10 11.93 3.08
N ASP A 71 -2.94 12.31 3.60
CA ASP A 71 -2.43 13.70 3.59
C ASP A 71 -0.98 13.83 3.12
N LYS A 72 -0.34 12.70 2.80
CA LYS A 72 1.06 12.62 2.40
C LYS A 72 1.27 11.55 1.33
N SER A 73 2.37 11.71 0.59
CA SER A 73 2.83 10.78 -0.43
C SER A 73 4.33 10.53 -0.24
N TRP A 74 4.82 9.40 -0.73
CA TRP A 74 6.24 9.06 -0.65
C TRP A 74 6.98 9.56 -1.89
N ASP A 75 8.04 10.33 -1.69
CA ASP A 75 8.96 10.72 -2.76
C ASP A 75 10.10 9.69 -2.84
N PHE A 76 10.07 8.84 -3.87
CA PHE A 76 11.07 7.78 -4.05
C PHE A 76 12.46 8.32 -4.40
N SER A 77 12.55 9.50 -5.00
CA SER A 77 13.83 10.15 -5.32
C SER A 77 14.50 10.70 -4.06
N LEU A 78 13.71 11.31 -3.17
CA LEU A 78 14.20 11.90 -1.92
C LEU A 78 14.18 10.92 -0.74
N LYS A 79 13.59 9.73 -0.89
CA LYS A 79 13.35 8.73 0.17
C LYS A 79 12.71 9.35 1.42
N ASN A 80 11.79 10.29 1.22
CA ASN A 80 11.16 11.05 2.28
C ASN A 80 9.67 11.33 1.98
N PHE A 81 8.93 11.73 3.01
CA PHE A 81 7.56 12.18 2.86
C PHE A 81 7.51 13.48 2.06
N LYS A 82 6.51 13.56 1.19
CA LYS A 82 6.14 14.77 0.46
C LYS A 82 4.67 15.03 0.74
N ALA A 83 4.36 16.25 1.20
CA ALA A 83 2.98 16.70 1.27
C ALA A 83 2.33 16.54 -0.12
N THR A 84 1.05 16.19 -0.15
CA THR A 84 0.34 16.15 -1.43
C THR A 84 0.40 17.53 -2.09
N LYS A 85 0.57 17.58 -3.42
CA LYS A 85 0.89 18.83 -4.14
C LYS A 85 -0.10 19.97 -3.88
N ASN A 86 -1.36 19.66 -3.53
CA ASN A 86 -2.42 20.62 -3.21
C ASN A 86 -3.20 20.13 -1.97
N HIS A 87 -3.56 21.03 -1.05
CA HIS A 87 -4.44 20.74 0.11
C HIS A 87 -5.75 20.04 -0.27
N SER A 88 -6.25 20.26 -1.48
CA SER A 88 -7.45 19.60 -2.03
C SER A 88 -7.30 18.09 -2.22
N SER A 89 -6.08 17.56 -2.21
CA SER A 89 -5.81 16.11 -2.31
C SER A 89 -5.83 15.40 -0.96
N ASN A 90 -5.85 16.16 0.14
CA ASN A 90 -5.97 15.61 1.49
C ASN A 90 -7.40 15.14 1.70
N ARG A 91 -7.57 13.87 2.07
CA ARG A 91 -8.89 13.27 2.28
C ARG A 91 -8.86 12.25 3.39
N THR A 92 -10.02 11.97 3.95
CA THR A 92 -10.23 10.82 4.82
C THR A 92 -11.25 9.92 4.13
N ILE A 93 -10.93 8.64 4.00
CA ILE A 93 -11.81 7.65 3.38
C ILE A 93 -12.26 6.65 4.42
N GLU A 94 -13.49 6.16 4.30
CA GLU A 94 -13.93 4.98 5.02
C GLU A 94 -13.30 3.74 4.38
N ILE A 95 -12.93 2.76 5.21
CA ILE A 95 -12.34 1.51 4.77
C ILE A 95 -13.11 0.32 5.33
N ASN A 96 -13.12 -0.76 4.54
CA ASN A 96 -13.82 -1.98 4.90
C ASN A 96 -13.28 -2.56 6.23
N PRO A 97 -14.14 -3.04 7.15
CA PRO A 97 -13.71 -3.70 8.40
C PRO A 97 -12.70 -4.84 8.17
N GLN A 98 -12.79 -5.57 7.07
CA GLN A 98 -11.83 -6.61 6.72
C GLN A 98 -10.41 -6.05 6.48
N LEU A 99 -10.31 -4.84 5.92
CA LEU A 99 -9.00 -4.19 5.77
C LEU A 99 -8.46 -3.77 7.16
N ILE A 100 -9.32 -3.34 8.07
CA ILE A 100 -8.92 -3.07 9.46
C ILE A 100 -8.33 -4.33 10.10
N GLU A 101 -9.00 -5.48 9.99
CA GLU A 101 -8.51 -6.75 10.54
C GLU A 101 -7.13 -7.12 9.98
N VAL A 102 -6.97 -7.04 8.65
CA VAL A 102 -5.69 -7.29 7.98
C VAL A 102 -4.58 -6.37 8.50
N LEU A 103 -4.85 -5.06 8.60
CA LEU A 103 -3.88 -4.09 9.11
C LEU A 103 -3.61 -4.26 10.61
N THR A 104 -4.58 -4.74 11.38
CA THR A 104 -4.40 -5.09 12.80
C THR A 104 -3.41 -6.22 12.97
N LYS A 105 -3.62 -7.30 12.22
CA LYS A 105 -2.75 -8.47 12.24
C LYS A 105 -1.33 -8.09 11.80
N LEU A 106 -1.22 -7.31 10.71
CA LEU A 106 0.06 -6.78 10.24
C LEU A 106 0.80 -6.00 11.33
N GLN A 107 0.12 -5.11 12.06
CA GLN A 107 0.75 -4.33 13.13
C GLN A 107 1.28 -5.24 14.25
N PHE A 108 0.49 -6.24 14.64
CA PHE A 108 0.88 -7.21 15.66
C PHE A 108 2.13 -7.99 15.22
N ASP A 109 2.12 -8.56 14.02
CA ASP A 109 3.23 -9.34 13.47
C ASP A 109 4.50 -8.49 13.32
N GLN A 110 4.37 -7.24 12.86
CA GLN A 110 5.48 -6.29 12.79
C GLN A 110 6.05 -5.97 14.17
N ASN A 111 5.22 -5.68 15.17
CA ASN A 111 5.69 -5.37 16.52
C ASN A 111 6.43 -6.56 17.14
N MET A 112 5.93 -7.78 16.95
CA MET A 112 6.62 -9.02 17.38
C MET A 112 8.00 -9.15 16.73
N TYR A 113 8.09 -8.94 15.41
CA TYR A 113 9.37 -8.98 14.68
C TYR A 113 10.34 -7.89 15.16
N LEU A 114 9.88 -6.64 15.28
CA LEU A 114 10.70 -5.52 15.71
C LEU A 114 11.27 -5.72 17.11
N ASN A 115 10.44 -6.19 18.04
CA ASN A 115 10.86 -6.46 19.42
C ASN A 115 11.89 -7.60 19.47
N THR A 116 11.66 -8.69 18.74
CA THR A 116 12.57 -9.86 18.73
C THR A 116 13.93 -9.53 18.14
N HIS A 117 14.01 -8.58 17.19
CA HIS A 117 15.24 -8.21 16.50
C HIS A 117 15.84 -6.87 16.94
N HIS A 118 15.32 -6.25 18.01
CA HIS A 118 15.75 -4.95 18.51
C HIS A 118 15.76 -3.85 17.42
N LYS A 119 14.74 -3.86 16.56
CA LYS A 119 14.55 -2.89 15.48
C LYS A 119 13.44 -1.90 15.84
N THR A 120 13.43 -0.75 15.17
CA THR A 120 12.40 0.28 15.35
C THR A 120 11.77 0.70 14.03
N ASN A 121 10.59 1.30 14.10
CA ASN A 121 9.90 1.93 12.98
C ASN A 121 9.84 3.46 13.18
N PRO A 122 10.96 4.17 12.95
CA PRO A 122 11.05 5.60 13.29
C PRO A 122 10.09 6.48 12.47
N LYS A 123 9.66 6.00 11.29
CA LYS A 123 8.72 6.71 10.41
C LYS A 123 7.26 6.32 10.65
N ASN A 124 7.00 5.45 11.63
CA ASN A 124 5.67 4.93 11.96
C ASN A 124 4.91 4.33 10.76
N LEU A 125 5.61 3.78 9.77
CA LEU A 125 5.03 3.29 8.52
C LEU A 125 4.15 2.04 8.75
N ILE A 126 3.02 1.97 8.05
CA ILE A 126 2.20 0.75 7.99
C ILE A 126 2.93 -0.32 7.16
N PHE A 127 3.43 0.06 5.98
CA PHE A 127 4.13 -0.85 5.08
C PHE A 127 5.63 -0.55 5.10
N MET A 128 6.40 -1.40 5.79
CA MET A 128 7.85 -1.32 5.87
C MET A 128 8.49 -2.67 5.54
N THR A 129 9.62 -2.64 4.86
CA THR A 129 10.46 -3.82 4.68
C THR A 129 11.01 -4.31 6.02
N ARG A 130 11.50 -5.56 6.07
CA ARG A 130 12.24 -6.13 7.21
C ARG A 130 13.46 -5.31 7.68
N TYR A 131 13.89 -4.35 6.87
CA TYR A 131 14.99 -3.43 7.16
C TYR A 131 14.51 -2.07 7.71
N GLY A 132 13.20 -1.89 7.93
CA GLY A 132 12.61 -0.64 8.43
C GLY A 132 12.48 0.47 7.37
N ASN A 133 12.71 0.14 6.09
CA ASN A 133 12.62 1.08 4.97
C ASN A 133 11.31 0.89 4.19
N VAL A 134 10.88 1.93 3.45
CA VAL A 134 9.73 1.84 2.53
C VAL A 134 10.00 0.79 1.44
N PRO A 135 9.03 -0.08 1.11
CA PRO A 135 9.16 -1.00 -0.02
C PRO A 135 9.43 -0.25 -1.33
N GLU A 136 10.43 -0.68 -2.10
CA GLU A 136 10.77 -0.02 -3.37
C GLU A 136 9.66 -0.22 -4.41
N TYR A 137 9.36 0.85 -5.16
CA TYR A 137 8.30 0.90 -6.18
C TYR A 137 8.44 -0.21 -7.25
N ASN A 138 9.67 -0.58 -7.61
CA ASN A 138 9.95 -1.59 -8.65
C ASN A 138 9.40 -2.99 -8.29
N ALA A 139 9.17 -3.27 -7.00
CA ALA A 139 8.57 -4.53 -6.58
C ALA A 139 7.06 -4.63 -6.92
N LEU A 140 6.33 -3.50 -7.03
CA LEU A 140 4.90 -3.52 -7.34
C LEU A 140 4.61 -3.79 -8.82
N ASN A 141 5.48 -3.35 -9.75
CA ASN A 141 5.27 -3.55 -11.18
C ASN A 141 5.62 -4.98 -11.67
N HIS A 142 6.46 -5.71 -10.95
CA HIS A 142 6.93 -7.05 -11.36
C HIS A 142 5.93 -8.18 -11.06
N HIS A 143 4.95 -7.99 -10.16
CA HIS A 143 3.97 -9.01 -9.80
C HIS A 143 2.72 -9.05 -10.70
N VAL A 144 2.60 -8.12 -11.66
CA VAL A 144 1.44 -8.01 -12.56
C VAL A 144 1.80 -8.42 -14.00
N THR A 145 3.02 -8.91 -14.25
CA THR A 145 3.54 -9.18 -15.61
C THR A 145 4.06 -10.61 -15.84
N ARG A 146 3.53 -11.62 -15.14
CA ARG A 146 3.84 -13.01 -15.48
C ARG A 146 2.62 -13.90 -15.57
#